data_AF-A0A1D3JG90-F1
#
_entry.id   AF-A0A1D3JG90-F1
#
_cell.length_a   1.000
_cell.length_b   1.000
_cell.length_c   1.000
_cell.angle_alpha   90.00
_cell.angle_beta   90.00
_cell.angle_gamma   90.00
#
_symmetry.space_group_name_H-M   'P 1'
#
loop_
_entity.id
_entity.type
_entity.pdbx_description
1 polymer ?
#
loop_
_entity_poly.entity_id
_entity_poly.type
_entity_poly.pdbx_seq_one_letter_code
_entity_poly.pdbx_strand_id
1 'polypeptide(L)'
;MNSISRSSKELLRLQKELKDIENENVQEIDAHIKDSNIFEWVGFIKGPMGTPYEDGHFILDITIPNDYPYNPPKIKFNTKIWHPNISSQTGAICLDVLKSEWSPALTIRTALLSIQALLSDPQPDDPQDAEVAKMYKENYSLFVKTASVWTKTFATGPKLEPREVIIKKITEMGFTEDQAKKALMKADWNETLALNTLLENS
;
A
#
# COMPACT_ATOMS: atom_id res chain seq x y z
N MET A 1 14.44 -30.18 2.75
CA MET A 1 13.68 -28.93 2.89
C MET A 1 12.70 -28.88 1.72
N ASN A 2 11.40 -29.01 1.98
CA ASN A 2 10.38 -29.26 0.96
C ASN A 2 10.20 -28.04 0.05
N SER A 3 10.73 -28.11 -1.18
CA SER A 3 10.31 -27.25 -2.28
C SER A 3 8.95 -27.74 -2.78
N ILE A 4 7.86 -27.20 -2.22
CA ILE A 4 6.53 -27.42 -2.77
C ILE A 4 6.49 -26.73 -4.14
N SER A 5 6.42 -27.54 -5.20
CA SER A 5 6.12 -27.13 -6.57
C SER A 5 4.75 -26.44 -6.59
N ARG A 6 4.75 -25.09 -6.67
CA ARG A 6 3.53 -24.27 -6.66
C ARG A 6 2.72 -24.46 -7.95
N SER A 7 1.39 -24.33 -7.88
CA SER A 7 0.53 -24.61 -9.03
C SER A 7 0.51 -23.44 -10.02
N SER A 8 0.44 -23.73 -11.31
CA SER A 8 0.38 -22.70 -12.36
C SER A 8 -0.83 -21.77 -12.24
N LYS A 9 -1.91 -22.22 -11.57
CA LYS A 9 -3.16 -21.44 -11.41
C LYS A 9 -3.03 -20.31 -10.39
N GLU A 10 -2.34 -20.53 -9.29
CA GLU A 10 -2.09 -19.50 -8.26
C GLU A 10 -1.25 -18.36 -8.84
N LEU A 11 -0.22 -18.70 -9.61
CA LEU A 11 0.62 -17.73 -10.30
C LEU A 11 -0.18 -16.90 -11.32
N LEU A 12 -1.04 -17.55 -12.11
CA LEU A 12 -1.92 -16.86 -13.06
C LEU A 12 -2.90 -15.92 -12.35
N ARG A 13 -3.40 -16.29 -11.16
CA ARG A 13 -4.26 -15.42 -10.35
C ARG A 13 -3.53 -14.16 -9.92
N LEU A 14 -2.31 -14.28 -9.40
CA LEU A 14 -1.50 -13.13 -8.97
C LEU A 14 -1.09 -12.22 -10.13
N GLN A 15 -0.68 -12.81 -11.26
CA GLN A 15 -0.36 -12.06 -12.47
C GLN A 15 -1.57 -11.28 -13.00
N LYS A 16 -2.77 -11.89 -12.95
CA LYS A 16 -4.01 -11.22 -13.32
C LYS A 16 -4.30 -10.05 -12.37
N GLU A 17 -4.27 -10.28 -11.06
CA GLU A 17 -4.55 -9.20 -10.09
C GLU A 17 -3.56 -8.04 -10.19
N LEU A 18 -2.27 -8.32 -10.42
CA LEU A 18 -1.27 -7.28 -10.63
C LEU A 18 -1.59 -6.44 -11.88
N LYS A 19 -1.91 -7.11 -12.99
CA LYS A 19 -2.29 -6.44 -14.23
C LYS A 19 -3.60 -5.65 -14.08
N ASP A 20 -4.55 -6.16 -13.32
CA ASP A 20 -5.82 -5.46 -13.07
C ASP A 20 -5.57 -4.17 -12.27
N ILE A 21 -4.68 -4.19 -11.27
CA ILE A 21 -4.24 -3.00 -10.53
C ILE A 21 -3.51 -2.01 -11.45
N GLU A 22 -2.58 -2.47 -12.28
CA GLU A 22 -1.79 -1.61 -13.18
C GLU A 22 -2.61 -0.94 -14.29
N ASN A 23 -3.70 -1.58 -14.76
CA ASN A 23 -4.54 -1.01 -15.81
C ASN A 23 -5.58 -0.03 -15.26
N GLU A 24 -5.90 -0.14 -13.97
CA GLU A 24 -6.86 0.74 -13.34
C GLU A 24 -6.15 2.02 -12.89
N ASN A 25 -6.36 3.09 -13.67
CA ASN A 25 -5.76 4.41 -13.48
C ASN A 25 -6.36 5.18 -12.28
N VAL A 26 -6.55 4.50 -11.15
CA VAL A 26 -7.15 5.05 -9.93
C VAL A 26 -6.03 5.50 -9.02
N GLN A 27 -5.78 6.81 -8.99
CA GLN A 27 -4.74 7.45 -8.16
C GLN A 27 -4.88 7.23 -6.64
N GLU A 28 -5.90 6.52 -6.20
CA GLU A 28 -6.21 6.30 -4.80
C GLU A 28 -5.53 5.06 -4.22
N ILE A 29 -5.31 4.02 -5.03
CA ILE A 29 -4.62 2.80 -4.61
C ILE A 29 -3.75 2.23 -5.73
N ASP A 30 -2.60 1.67 -5.37
CA ASP A 30 -1.69 0.97 -6.30
C ASP A 30 -0.97 -0.17 -5.57
N ALA A 31 -0.42 -1.13 -6.30
CA ALA A 31 0.44 -2.18 -5.75
C ALA A 31 1.41 -2.73 -6.79
N HIS A 32 2.60 -3.12 -6.34
CA HIS A 32 3.63 -3.68 -7.21
C HIS A 32 4.49 -4.76 -6.57
N ILE A 33 5.12 -5.59 -7.40
CA ILE A 33 6.03 -6.64 -6.94
C ILE A 33 7.27 -6.01 -6.28
N LYS A 34 7.61 -6.50 -5.09
CA LYS A 34 8.82 -6.17 -4.35
C LYS A 34 9.95 -7.13 -4.72
N ASP A 35 11.14 -6.61 -5.00
CA ASP A 35 12.38 -7.39 -5.20
C ASP A 35 12.24 -8.57 -6.20
N SER A 36 11.45 -8.39 -7.26
CA SER A 36 11.11 -9.43 -8.26
C SER A 36 10.45 -10.71 -7.69
N ASN A 37 9.93 -10.68 -6.47
CA ASN A 37 9.22 -11.79 -5.85
C ASN A 37 7.71 -11.56 -5.93
N ILE A 38 7.02 -12.27 -6.83
CA ILE A 38 5.56 -12.14 -7.03
C ILE A 38 4.69 -12.45 -5.80
N PHE A 39 5.28 -12.93 -4.70
CA PHE A 39 4.59 -13.17 -3.43
C PHE A 39 4.81 -12.08 -2.38
N GLU A 40 5.64 -11.08 -2.67
CA GLU A 40 5.89 -9.92 -1.82
C GLU A 40 5.57 -8.67 -2.62
N TRP A 41 4.57 -7.92 -2.20
CA TRP A 41 4.12 -6.72 -2.89
C TRP A 41 4.27 -5.49 -1.98
N VAL A 42 4.44 -4.34 -2.61
CA VAL A 42 4.35 -3.02 -1.98
C VAL A 42 3.04 -2.39 -2.43
N GLY A 43 2.13 -2.13 -1.49
CA GLY A 43 0.88 -1.43 -1.72
C GLY A 43 0.98 0.06 -1.39
N PHE A 44 0.15 0.85 -2.05
CA PHE A 44 0.00 2.28 -1.84
C PHE A 44 -1.47 2.60 -1.63
N ILE A 45 -1.76 3.42 -0.61
CA ILE A 45 -3.09 3.97 -0.34
C ILE A 45 -2.95 5.48 -0.18
N LYS A 46 -3.72 6.23 -0.96
CA LYS A 46 -3.92 7.65 -0.76
C LYS A 46 -4.90 7.86 0.39
N GLY A 47 -4.54 8.73 1.32
CA GLY A 47 -5.39 9.13 2.42
C GLY A 47 -6.71 9.75 1.92
N PRO A 48 -7.87 9.31 2.43
CA PRO A 48 -9.15 9.81 1.95
C PRO A 48 -9.36 11.30 2.25
N MET A 49 -10.01 12.01 1.32
CA MET A 49 -10.36 13.42 1.47
C MET A 49 -11.31 13.64 2.67
N GLY A 50 -11.14 14.74 3.40
CA GLY A 50 -11.95 15.08 4.57
C GLY A 50 -11.57 14.31 5.84
N THR A 51 -10.49 13.53 5.82
CA THR A 51 -9.97 12.79 6.98
C THR A 51 -8.64 13.40 7.45
N PRO A 52 -8.17 13.12 8.69
CA PRO A 52 -6.83 13.56 9.10
C PRO A 52 -5.69 12.91 8.29
N TYR A 53 -6.00 11.96 7.41
CA TYR A 53 -5.07 11.26 6.53
C TYR A 53 -4.95 11.89 5.14
N GLU A 54 -5.81 12.86 4.81
CA GLU A 54 -5.82 13.57 3.52
C GLU A 54 -4.41 14.05 3.12
N ASP A 55 -4.14 13.98 1.82
CA ASP A 55 -2.84 14.21 1.16
C ASP A 55 -1.70 13.26 1.56
N GLY A 56 -1.91 12.40 2.56
CA GLY A 56 -0.99 11.34 2.92
C GLY A 56 -0.96 10.21 1.89
N HIS A 57 0.22 9.63 1.69
CA HIS A 57 0.44 8.42 0.92
C HIS A 57 1.05 7.35 1.84
N PHE A 58 0.33 6.25 1.98
CA PHE A 58 0.67 5.18 2.90
C PHE A 58 1.18 3.98 2.14
N ILE A 59 2.41 3.56 2.47
CA ILE A 59 3.01 2.34 1.93
C ILE A 59 2.65 1.17 2.83
N LEU A 60 2.28 0.05 2.21
CA LEU A 60 1.96 -1.20 2.86
C LEU A 60 2.88 -2.32 2.36
N ASP A 61 3.36 -3.15 3.26
CA ASP A 61 3.99 -4.42 2.90
C ASP A 61 2.88 -5.49 2.81
N ILE A 62 2.87 -6.23 1.70
CA ILE A 62 1.88 -7.27 1.41
C ILE A 62 2.61 -8.59 1.17
N THR A 63 2.40 -9.57 2.03
CA THR A 63 2.97 -10.91 1.88
C THR A 63 1.87 -11.90 1.53
N ILE A 64 2.00 -12.55 0.38
CA ILE A 64 1.02 -13.49 -0.16
C ILE A 64 1.37 -14.92 0.29
N PRO A 65 0.46 -15.62 0.97
CA PRO A 65 0.73 -16.98 1.44
C PRO A 65 0.72 -17.99 0.28
N ASN A 66 1.29 -19.17 0.51
CA ASN A 66 1.42 -20.22 -0.51
C ASN A 66 0.08 -20.79 -0.99
N ASP A 67 -0.96 -20.68 -0.19
CA ASP A 67 -2.31 -21.19 -0.42
C ASP A 67 -3.30 -20.07 -0.80
N TYR A 68 -2.80 -18.91 -1.21
CA TYR A 68 -3.62 -17.87 -1.83
C TYR A 68 -4.33 -18.40 -3.07
N PRO A 69 -5.63 -18.12 -3.30
CA PRO A 69 -6.48 -17.16 -2.59
C PRO A 69 -7.34 -17.77 -1.47
N TYR A 70 -7.06 -18.99 -1.01
CA TYR A 70 -7.86 -19.61 0.06
C TYR A 70 -7.60 -18.99 1.43
N ASN A 71 -6.38 -18.48 1.66
CA ASN A 71 -6.05 -17.65 2.81
C ASN A 71 -5.71 -16.20 2.38
N PRO A 72 -6.01 -15.22 3.25
CA PRO A 72 -5.78 -13.81 2.95
C PRO A 72 -4.29 -13.46 2.85
N PRO A 73 -3.93 -12.41 2.10
CA PRO A 73 -2.60 -11.83 2.16
C PRO A 73 -2.38 -11.20 3.54
N LYS A 74 -1.14 -11.23 4.02
CA LYS A 74 -0.74 -10.49 5.24
C LYS A 74 -0.39 -9.07 4.83
N ILE A 75 -1.16 -8.10 5.27
CA ILE A 75 -0.96 -6.68 4.97
C ILE A 75 -0.62 -5.92 6.25
N LYS A 76 0.41 -5.09 6.20
CA LYS A 76 0.78 -4.17 7.29
C LYS A 76 1.21 -2.83 6.73
N PHE A 77 1.00 -1.77 7.49
CA PHE A 77 1.53 -0.46 7.18
C PHE A 77 3.04 -0.43 7.38
N ASN A 78 3.77 -0.03 6.34
CA ASN A 78 5.18 0.33 6.44
C ASN A 78 5.30 1.80 6.87
N THR A 79 4.47 2.67 6.28
CA THR A 79 4.33 4.06 6.70
C THR A 79 3.67 4.14 8.08
N LYS A 80 4.31 4.82 9.03
CA LYS A 80 3.73 5.06 10.36
C LYS A 80 2.43 5.85 10.25
N ILE A 81 1.41 5.41 10.99
CA ILE A 81 0.08 6.01 11.00
C ILE A 81 -0.51 6.01 12.41
N TRP A 82 -1.29 7.05 12.73
CA TRP A 82 -2.02 7.17 13.99
C TRP A 82 -3.50 6.84 13.75
N HIS A 83 -3.92 5.60 14.01
CA HIS A 83 -5.27 5.12 13.71
C HIS A 83 -5.74 4.05 14.73
N PRO A 84 -7.00 4.05 15.20
CA PRO A 84 -7.47 3.09 16.22
C PRO A 84 -7.29 1.61 15.85
N ASN A 85 -7.50 1.26 14.59
CA ASN A 85 -7.41 -0.11 14.06
C ASN A 85 -6.06 -0.45 13.42
N ILE A 86 -5.04 0.41 13.55
CA ILE A 86 -3.69 0.15 13.05
C ILE A 86 -2.67 0.43 14.16
N SER A 87 -1.79 -0.54 14.43
CA SER A 87 -0.77 -0.37 15.47
C SER A 87 0.19 0.76 15.13
N SER A 88 0.29 1.76 16.02
CA SER A 88 1.21 2.90 15.87
C SER A 88 2.70 2.48 15.91
N GLN A 89 3.00 1.29 16.45
CA GLN A 89 4.35 0.75 16.60
C GLN A 89 4.74 -0.20 15.46
N THR A 90 3.81 -1.05 15.02
CA THR A 90 4.12 -2.18 14.11
C THR A 90 3.46 -2.09 12.74
N GLY A 91 2.45 -1.22 12.59
CA GLY A 91 1.63 -1.13 11.37
C GLY A 91 0.67 -2.31 11.16
N ALA A 92 0.55 -3.23 12.13
CA ALA A 92 -0.42 -4.31 12.08
C ALA A 92 -1.85 -3.76 11.98
N ILE A 93 -2.72 -4.41 11.22
CA ILE A 93 -4.10 -3.99 10.93
C ILE A 93 -5.08 -4.97 11.58
N CYS A 94 -6.10 -4.46 12.28
CA CYS A 94 -7.27 -5.25 12.64
C CYS A 94 -8.39 -4.99 11.63
N LEU A 95 -8.61 -5.92 10.71
CA LEU A 95 -9.70 -5.85 9.72
C LEU A 95 -10.24 -7.25 9.42
N ASP A 96 -11.55 -7.45 9.55
CA ASP A 96 -12.20 -8.76 9.40
C ASP A 96 -12.06 -9.33 8.00
N VAL A 97 -12.03 -8.46 6.97
CA VAL A 97 -11.77 -8.83 5.57
C VAL A 97 -10.41 -9.53 5.40
N LEU A 98 -9.44 -9.27 6.27
CA LEU A 98 -8.13 -9.94 6.27
C LEU A 98 -8.08 -11.14 7.24
N LYS A 99 -9.22 -11.54 7.81
CA LYS A 99 -9.35 -12.60 8.81
C LYS A 99 -10.54 -13.53 8.47
N SER A 100 -11.65 -13.40 9.20
CA SER A 100 -12.81 -14.30 9.11
C SER A 100 -13.66 -14.08 7.87
N GLU A 101 -13.69 -12.86 7.33
CA GLU A 101 -14.51 -12.49 6.17
C GLU A 101 -13.76 -12.62 4.84
N TRP A 102 -12.54 -13.16 4.87
CA TRP A 102 -11.81 -13.43 3.63
C TRP A 102 -12.49 -14.53 2.82
N SER A 103 -12.64 -14.31 1.52
CA SER A 103 -13.06 -15.34 0.58
C SER A 103 -12.17 -15.33 -0.68
N PRO A 104 -12.01 -16.48 -1.36
CA PRO A 104 -11.24 -16.57 -2.62
C PRO A 104 -11.73 -15.66 -3.77
N ALA A 105 -12.93 -15.10 -3.64
CA ALA A 105 -13.49 -14.13 -4.57
C ALA A 105 -12.90 -12.72 -4.39
N LEU A 106 -12.38 -12.40 -3.19
CA LEU A 106 -11.70 -11.15 -2.93
C LEU A 106 -10.31 -11.12 -3.59
N THR A 107 -9.84 -9.92 -3.86
CA THR A 107 -8.54 -9.61 -4.45
C THR A 107 -7.73 -8.72 -3.53
N ILE A 108 -6.41 -8.66 -3.73
CA ILE A 108 -5.51 -7.73 -3.04
C ILE A 108 -6.01 -6.29 -3.22
N ARG A 109 -6.49 -5.94 -4.42
CA ARG A 109 -7.08 -4.64 -4.69
C ARG A 109 -8.29 -4.34 -3.80
N THR A 110 -9.25 -5.25 -3.73
CA THR A 110 -10.44 -5.06 -2.87
C THR A 110 -10.06 -4.98 -1.39
N ALA A 111 -9.00 -5.67 -0.96
CA ALA A 111 -8.48 -5.55 0.40
C ALA A 111 -7.88 -4.15 0.66
N LEU A 112 -7.12 -3.60 -0.29
CA LEU A 112 -6.58 -2.23 -0.19
C LEU A 112 -7.70 -1.18 -0.15
N LEU A 113 -8.76 -1.33 -0.96
CA LEU A 113 -9.95 -0.47 -0.88
C LEU A 113 -10.63 -0.55 0.48
N SER A 114 -10.78 -1.74 1.05
CA SER A 114 -11.36 -1.90 2.40
C SER A 114 -10.49 -1.25 3.48
N ILE A 115 -9.16 -1.32 3.36
CA ILE A 115 -8.25 -0.61 4.27
C ILE A 115 -8.39 0.91 4.10
N GLN A 116 -8.51 1.41 2.87
CA GLN A 116 -8.73 2.84 2.64
C GLN A 116 -10.08 3.30 3.24
N ALA A 117 -11.14 2.50 3.10
CA ALA A 117 -12.43 2.77 3.72
C ALA A 117 -12.32 2.80 5.26
N LEU A 118 -11.51 1.92 5.85
CA LEU A 118 -11.23 1.91 7.29
C LEU A 118 -10.59 3.23 7.77
N LEU A 119 -9.75 3.87 6.95
CA LEU A 119 -9.18 5.19 7.28
C LEU A 119 -10.26 6.29 7.35
N SER A 120 -11.35 6.16 6.62
CA SER A 120 -12.49 7.08 6.66
C SER A 120 -13.45 6.78 7.81
N ASP A 121 -13.61 5.51 8.18
CA ASP A 121 -14.55 5.05 9.22
C ASP A 121 -13.89 4.10 10.24
N PRO A 122 -13.10 4.64 11.19
CA PRO A 122 -12.43 3.83 12.21
C PRO A 122 -13.43 3.11 13.13
N GLN A 123 -13.06 1.91 13.59
CA GLN A 123 -13.85 1.08 14.51
C GLN A 123 -13.20 1.05 15.91
N PRO A 124 -13.37 2.08 16.76
CA PRO A 124 -12.64 2.17 18.03
C PRO A 124 -13.13 1.20 19.11
N ASP A 125 -14.22 0.47 18.89
CA ASP A 125 -14.73 -0.58 19.79
C ASP A 125 -14.03 -1.93 19.62
N ASP A 126 -13.38 -2.16 18.47
CA ASP A 126 -12.46 -3.28 18.23
C ASP A 126 -11.07 -2.78 17.80
N PRO A 127 -10.31 -2.14 18.71
CA PRO A 127 -9.09 -1.45 18.35
C PRO A 127 -7.88 -2.38 18.22
N GLN A 128 -6.99 -2.03 17.31
CA GLN A 128 -5.64 -2.61 17.25
C GLN A 128 -4.66 -1.86 18.16
N ASP A 129 -4.91 -0.57 18.40
CA ASP A 129 -4.12 0.30 19.26
C ASP A 129 -5.03 0.96 20.31
N ALA A 130 -4.95 0.46 21.54
CA ALA A 130 -5.83 0.87 22.63
C ALA A 130 -5.60 2.33 23.05
N GLU A 131 -4.37 2.84 22.95
CA GLU A 131 -4.06 4.23 23.31
C GLU A 131 -4.65 5.20 22.28
N VAL A 132 -4.50 4.87 20.99
CA VAL A 132 -5.10 5.67 19.90
C VAL A 132 -6.62 5.63 19.98
N ALA A 133 -7.21 4.46 20.22
CA ALA A 133 -8.66 4.30 20.34
C ALA A 133 -9.24 5.04 21.56
N LYS A 134 -8.53 5.02 22.70
CA LYS A 134 -8.90 5.80 23.87
C LYS A 134 -8.89 7.31 23.55
N MET A 135 -7.84 7.80 22.90
CA MET A 135 -7.75 9.19 22.47
C MET A 135 -8.88 9.55 21.49
N TYR A 136 -9.20 8.67 20.55
CA TYR A 136 -10.31 8.85 19.60
C TYR A 136 -11.65 9.06 20.32
N LYS A 137 -11.93 8.22 21.32
CA LYS A 137 -13.19 8.23 22.10
C LYS A 137 -13.28 9.39 23.08
N GLU A 138 -12.19 9.67 23.81
CA GLU A 138 -12.20 10.66 24.90
C GLU A 138 -11.86 12.08 24.43
N ASN A 139 -11.05 12.23 23.38
CA ASN A 139 -10.60 13.53 22.88
C ASN A 139 -10.37 13.51 21.36
N TYR A 140 -11.48 13.47 20.62
CA TYR A 140 -11.46 13.41 19.16
C TYR A 140 -10.66 14.57 18.52
N SER A 141 -10.72 15.79 19.07
CA SER A 141 -9.95 16.92 18.53
C SER A 141 -8.43 16.71 18.64
N LEU A 142 -7.96 16.17 19.77
CA LEU A 142 -6.55 15.82 19.94
C LEU A 142 -6.15 14.67 19.00
N PHE A 143 -7.04 13.67 18.82
CA PHE A 143 -6.83 12.58 17.87
C PHE A 143 -6.63 13.14 16.46
N VAL A 144 -7.54 13.98 15.95
CA VAL A 144 -7.45 14.56 14.60
C VAL A 144 -6.15 15.33 14.43
N LYS A 145 -5.77 16.19 15.40
CA LYS A 145 -4.51 16.94 15.35
C LYS A 145 -3.30 16.01 15.30
N THR A 146 -3.28 14.99 16.14
CA THR A 146 -2.16 14.03 16.22
C THR A 146 -2.04 13.23 14.93
N ALA A 147 -3.16 12.71 14.42
CA ALA A 147 -3.21 11.97 13.16
C ALA A 147 -2.75 12.83 11.98
N SER A 148 -3.23 14.07 11.86
CA SER A 148 -2.76 14.98 10.80
C SER A 148 -1.27 15.31 10.89
N VAL A 149 -0.71 15.45 12.11
CA VAL A 149 0.73 15.65 12.28
C VAL A 149 1.51 14.40 11.84
N TRP A 150 1.03 13.20 12.20
CA TRP A 150 1.65 11.95 11.76
C TRP A 150 1.60 11.80 10.25
N THR A 151 0.47 12.09 9.62
CA THR A 151 0.30 12.09 8.16
C THR A 151 1.34 13.00 7.51
N LYS A 152 1.46 14.26 7.95
CA LYS A 152 2.45 15.22 7.42
C LYS A 152 3.91 14.87 7.72
N THR A 153 4.16 14.02 8.73
CA THR A 153 5.53 13.66 9.12
C THR A 153 6.00 12.41 8.41
N PHE A 154 5.12 11.42 8.25
CA PHE A 154 5.48 10.08 7.81
C PHE A 154 4.88 9.70 6.46
N ALA A 155 3.74 10.28 6.08
CA ALA A 155 2.99 9.92 4.88
C ALA A 155 3.11 10.96 3.76
N THR A 156 3.89 12.03 3.95
CA THR A 156 4.15 13.01 2.89
C THR A 156 5.64 13.02 2.55
N GLY A 157 5.98 12.70 1.31
CA GLY A 157 7.35 12.73 0.82
C GLY A 157 7.49 12.13 -0.58
N PRO A 158 8.55 12.49 -1.33
CA PRO A 158 8.70 12.09 -2.75
C PRO A 158 8.81 10.58 -2.95
N LYS A 159 9.28 9.84 -1.94
CA LYS A 159 9.38 8.36 -1.97
C LYS A 159 8.04 7.64 -1.81
N LEU A 160 6.96 8.37 -1.56
CA LEU A 160 5.64 7.81 -1.26
C LEU A 160 4.65 8.09 -2.40
N GLU A 161 5.11 8.68 -3.50
CA GLU A 161 4.23 9.07 -4.60
C GLU A 161 3.80 7.86 -5.47
N PRO A 162 2.57 7.89 -6.02
CA PRO A 162 2.10 6.84 -6.94
C PRO A 162 2.96 6.73 -8.18
N ARG A 163 2.94 5.55 -8.80
CA ARG A 163 3.78 5.24 -9.96
C ARG A 163 3.53 6.17 -11.13
N GLU A 164 2.29 6.58 -11.37
CA GLU A 164 1.96 7.54 -12.43
C GLU A 164 2.63 8.90 -12.21
N VAL A 165 2.74 9.35 -10.96
CA VAL A 165 3.35 10.64 -10.65
C VAL A 165 4.86 10.59 -10.89
N ILE A 166 5.51 9.51 -10.46
CA ILE A 166 6.95 9.32 -10.68
C ILE A 166 7.25 9.18 -12.17
N ILE A 167 6.46 8.40 -12.91
CA ILE A 167 6.60 8.27 -14.36
C ILE A 167 6.45 9.64 -15.02
N LYS A 168 5.42 10.42 -14.64
CA LYS A 168 5.17 11.74 -15.20
C LYS A 168 6.36 12.68 -14.98
N LYS A 169 6.92 12.74 -13.78
CA LYS A 169 8.11 13.54 -13.47
C LYS A 169 9.29 13.19 -14.40
N ILE A 170 9.58 11.90 -14.57
CA ILE A 170 10.68 11.45 -15.45
C ILE A 170 10.37 11.82 -16.91
N THR A 171 9.12 11.72 -17.36
CA THR A 171 8.75 12.12 -18.73
C THR A 171 8.83 13.64 -18.95
N GLU A 172 8.50 14.45 -17.95
CA GLU A 172 8.66 15.92 -17.99
C GLU A 172 10.14 16.34 -18.09
N MET A 173 11.08 15.48 -17.69
CA MET A 173 12.52 15.66 -17.88
C MET A 173 13.02 15.32 -19.30
N GLY A 174 12.12 14.91 -20.21
CA GLY A 174 12.43 14.65 -21.62
C GLY A 174 12.68 13.18 -21.97
N PHE A 175 12.55 12.25 -21.01
CA PHE A 175 12.59 10.82 -21.29
C PHE A 175 11.24 10.30 -21.79
N THR A 176 11.25 9.26 -22.62
CA THR A 176 10.00 8.59 -23.02
C THR A 176 9.39 7.81 -21.84
N GLU A 177 8.08 7.60 -21.86
CA GLU A 177 7.37 6.81 -20.84
C GLU A 177 7.93 5.37 -20.74
N ASP A 178 8.32 4.80 -21.88
CA ASP A 178 8.94 3.48 -21.97
C ASP A 178 10.31 3.42 -21.26
N GLN A 179 11.13 4.47 -21.39
CA GLN A 179 12.39 4.60 -20.67
C GLN A 179 12.16 4.78 -19.18
N ALA A 180 11.21 5.64 -18.79
CA ALA A 180 10.86 5.89 -17.40
C ALA A 180 10.41 4.61 -16.69
N LYS A 181 9.45 3.87 -17.28
CA LYS A 181 8.96 2.60 -16.74
C LYS A 181 10.07 1.57 -16.60
N LYS A 182 10.90 1.38 -17.64
CA LYS A 182 12.02 0.42 -17.58
C LYS A 182 13.04 0.76 -16.50
N ALA A 183 13.38 2.04 -16.34
CA ALA A 183 14.32 2.47 -15.31
C ALA A 183 13.74 2.31 -13.90
N LEU A 184 12.48 2.71 -13.71
CA LEU A 184 11.78 2.56 -12.43
C LEU A 184 11.62 1.10 -12.04
N MET A 185 11.23 0.23 -12.97
CA MET A 185 11.14 -1.21 -12.71
C MET A 185 12.49 -1.82 -12.29
N LYS A 186 13.60 -1.36 -12.84
CA LYS A 186 14.95 -1.81 -12.45
C LYS A 186 15.42 -1.25 -11.11
N ALA A 187 14.87 -0.13 -10.69
CA ALA A 187 15.24 0.60 -9.49
C ALA A 187 14.24 0.39 -8.33
N ASP A 188 13.38 -0.63 -8.42
CA ASP A 188 12.30 -0.90 -7.45
C ASP A 188 11.46 0.37 -7.16
N TRP A 189 11.11 1.08 -8.23
CA TRP A 189 10.32 2.32 -8.23
C TRP A 189 10.93 3.47 -7.42
N ASN A 190 12.23 3.42 -7.13
CA ASN A 190 12.96 4.53 -6.55
C ASN A 190 13.27 5.59 -7.62
N GLU A 191 12.59 6.74 -7.54
CA GLU A 191 12.76 7.87 -8.45
C GLU A 191 14.22 8.28 -8.64
N THR A 192 14.96 8.47 -7.55
CA THR A 192 16.36 8.94 -7.59
C THR A 192 17.28 7.93 -8.27
N LEU A 193 17.16 6.64 -7.94
CA LEU A 193 17.96 5.59 -8.56
C LEU A 193 17.62 5.42 -10.04
N ALA A 194 16.34 5.50 -10.40
CA ALA A 194 15.88 5.44 -11.78
C ALA A 194 16.44 6.60 -12.61
N LEU A 195 16.37 7.83 -12.09
CA LEU A 195 16.91 9.02 -12.74
C LEU A 195 18.42 8.96 -12.93
N ASN A 196 19.18 8.56 -11.89
CA ASN A 196 20.63 8.39 -12.02
C ASN A 196 20.97 7.39 -13.12
N THR A 197 20.26 6.27 -13.17
CA THR A 197 20.46 5.24 -14.21
C THR A 197 20.15 5.78 -15.61
N LEU A 198 19.12 6.61 -15.77
CA LEU A 198 18.77 7.20 -17.06
C LEU A 198 19.81 8.22 -17.54
N LEU A 199 20.31 9.06 -16.63
CA LEU A 199 21.30 10.09 -16.91
C LEU A 199 22.69 9.52 -17.21
N GLU A 200 23.05 8.38 -16.61
CA GLU A 200 24.31 7.68 -16.92
C GLU A 200 24.32 7.03 -18.30
N ASN A 201 23.14 6.78 -18.89
CA ASN A 201 22.98 6.10 -20.18
C ASN A 201 22.46 7.02 -21.30
N SER A 202 22.35 8.34 -21.05
CA SER A 202 21.83 9.36 -21.98
C SER A 202 22.92 10.07 -22.79
#